data_AF-A0A5C7N3L2-F1
#
_entry.id   AF-A0A5C7N3L2-F1
#
_cell.length_a   1.000
_cell.length_b   1.000
_cell.length_c   1.000
_cell.angle_alpha   90.00
_cell.angle_beta   90.00
_cell.angle_gamma   90.00
#
_symmetry.space_group_name_H-M   'P 1'
#
loop_
_entity.id
_entity.type
_entity.pdbx_description
1 polymer ?
#
loop_
_entity_poly.entity_id
_entity_poly.type
_entity_poly.pdbx_seq_one_letter_code
_entity_poly.pdbx_strand_id
1 'polypeptide(L)'
;MEFPAADEVLAHGFQFRPAWWTTRVSEGWGDFLEQLPDEGRGYRSITRADLLDTATSHGLPQALLAGYVWGTGEWAFLVGRRAKVFRHNGVDRISDSLRATAEMLGRGNTVDAYTAMLRGQPHYLKHLGPSFFTKFLYAADARDGRPGRALILDQFVAVALKAIDGWGISRNGPWDPSTYAKWIDHAHTVAAAQSVRADAVEMAYFKEGRKIAAGR
;
A
#
# COMPACT_ATOMS: atom_id res chain seq x y z
N MET A 1 14.38 -3.81 -17.65
CA MET A 1 14.23 -3.02 -16.40
C MET A 1 15.15 -3.64 -15.38
N GLU A 2 15.89 -2.84 -14.62
CA GLU A 2 16.73 -3.32 -13.51
C GLU A 2 15.90 -3.44 -12.23
N PHE A 3 16.09 -4.52 -11.47
CA PHE A 3 15.36 -4.75 -10.22
C PHE A 3 16.22 -4.38 -9.01
N PRO A 4 15.70 -3.59 -8.06
CA PRO A 4 16.44 -3.18 -6.88
C PRO A 4 16.79 -4.38 -5.99
N ALA A 5 17.91 -4.28 -5.27
CA ALA A 5 18.31 -5.25 -4.28
C ALA A 5 17.35 -5.26 -3.07
N ALA A 6 17.39 -6.33 -2.27
CA ALA A 6 16.43 -6.52 -1.18
C ALA A 6 16.51 -5.42 -0.10
N ASP A 7 17.71 -4.96 0.23
CA ASP A 7 17.96 -3.86 1.14
C ASP A 7 17.43 -2.52 0.58
N GLU A 8 17.63 -2.26 -0.71
CA GLU A 8 17.05 -1.08 -1.37
C GLU A 8 15.52 -1.10 -1.35
N VAL A 9 14.90 -2.27 -1.53
CA VAL A 9 13.44 -2.43 -1.45
C VAL A 9 12.96 -2.11 -0.05
N LEU A 10 13.58 -2.69 0.97
CA LEU A 10 13.18 -2.53 2.37
C LEU A 10 13.40 -1.10 2.86
N ALA A 11 14.49 -0.45 2.43
CA ALA A 11 14.80 0.94 2.78
C ALA A 11 13.92 1.98 2.06
N HIS A 12 13.12 1.60 1.07
CA HIS A 12 12.26 2.54 0.34
C HIS A 12 11.24 3.18 1.27
N GLY A 13 11.42 4.46 1.55
CA GLY A 13 10.63 5.18 2.52
C GLY A 13 10.46 6.66 2.21
N PHE A 14 9.70 7.32 3.08
CA PHE A 14 9.40 8.75 2.99
C PHE A 14 9.39 9.38 4.37
N GLN A 15 9.73 10.66 4.45
CA GLN A 15 9.57 11.44 5.67
C GLN A 15 8.11 11.90 5.82
N PHE A 16 7.65 12.06 7.05
CA PHE A 16 6.33 12.60 7.37
C PHE A 16 6.34 13.21 8.78
N ARG A 17 5.27 13.88 9.20
CA ARG A 17 5.08 14.28 10.60
C ARG A 17 3.90 13.53 11.23
N PRO A 18 4.08 12.84 12.38
CA PRO A 18 2.98 12.16 13.07
C PRO A 18 1.79 13.07 13.38
N ALA A 19 2.06 14.32 13.79
CA ALA A 19 1.05 15.33 14.08
C ALA A 19 0.09 15.64 12.90
N TRP A 20 0.48 15.34 11.65
CA TRP A 20 -0.42 15.44 10.51
C TRP A 20 -1.50 14.37 10.52
N TRP A 21 -1.29 13.23 11.18
CA TRP A 21 -2.17 12.07 11.14
C TRP A 21 -2.89 11.80 12.46
N THR A 22 -2.22 11.94 13.60
CA THR A 22 -2.72 11.53 14.93
C THR A 22 -4.08 12.13 15.28
N THR A 23 -4.30 13.41 14.97
CA THR A 23 -5.59 14.10 15.22
C THR A 23 -6.70 13.76 14.21
N ARG A 24 -6.42 12.91 13.21
CA ARG A 24 -7.32 12.59 12.10
C ARG A 24 -7.70 11.12 12.04
N VAL A 25 -7.26 10.33 13.02
CA VAL A 25 -7.57 8.90 13.18
C VAL A 25 -8.21 8.68 14.54
N SER A 26 -8.76 7.48 14.76
CA SER A 26 -9.28 7.09 16.06
C SER A 26 -8.20 7.15 17.14
N GLU A 27 -8.61 7.38 18.38
CA GLU A 27 -7.71 7.40 19.54
C GLU A 27 -6.85 6.13 19.60
N GLY A 28 -5.56 6.30 19.88
CA GLY A 28 -4.57 5.21 19.94
C GLY A 28 -4.05 4.68 18.59
N TRP A 29 -4.75 4.91 17.47
CA TRP A 29 -4.31 4.37 16.17
C TRP A 29 -3.05 5.05 15.63
N GLY A 30 -2.80 6.30 16.03
CA GLY A 30 -1.66 7.08 15.56
C GLY A 30 -0.40 6.93 16.41
N ASP A 31 -0.47 6.31 17.59
CA ASP A 31 0.58 6.39 18.61
C ASP A 31 1.90 5.77 18.15
N PHE A 32 1.83 4.69 17.35
CA PHE A 32 3.01 4.03 16.80
C PHE A 32 3.82 4.94 15.85
N LEU A 33 3.21 5.97 15.26
CA LEU A 33 3.91 6.88 14.36
C LEU A 33 5.01 7.67 15.07
N GLU A 34 4.87 7.92 16.37
CA GLU A 34 5.90 8.58 17.18
C GLU A 34 7.06 7.64 17.58
N GLN A 35 6.88 6.34 17.38
CA GLN A 35 7.90 5.32 17.67
C GLN A 35 8.85 5.11 16.49
N LEU A 36 8.47 5.59 15.29
CA LEU A 36 9.30 5.53 14.10
C LEU A 36 10.55 6.42 14.21
N PRO A 37 11.64 6.14 13.46
CA PRO A 37 12.90 6.87 13.57
C PRO A 37 12.74 8.38 13.46
N ASP A 38 13.38 9.11 14.38
CA ASP A 38 13.38 10.58 14.41
C ASP A 38 14.34 11.15 13.37
N GLU A 39 13.82 12.03 12.52
CA GLU A 39 14.56 12.75 11.49
C GLU A 39 14.76 14.24 11.87
N GLY A 40 14.34 14.61 13.09
CA GLY A 40 14.43 15.95 13.62
C GLY A 40 13.30 16.87 13.13
N ARG A 41 13.15 18.02 13.81
CA ARG A 41 12.12 19.05 13.50
C ARG A 41 10.68 18.48 13.47
N GLY A 42 10.43 17.39 14.19
CA GLY A 42 9.15 16.69 14.25
C GLY A 42 8.85 15.82 13.03
N TYR A 43 9.84 15.56 12.17
CA TYR A 43 9.75 14.58 11.10
C TYR A 43 10.17 13.20 11.61
N ARG A 44 9.50 12.18 11.07
CA ARG A 44 9.86 10.77 11.21
C ARG A 44 10.00 10.14 9.83
N SER A 45 10.75 9.06 9.72
CA SER A 45 10.80 8.24 8.50
C SER A 45 9.91 7.01 8.61
N ILE A 46 9.21 6.66 7.54
CA ILE A 46 8.58 5.34 7.40
C ILE A 46 9.15 4.64 6.16
N THR A 47 9.68 3.44 6.35
CA THR A 47 10.24 2.59 5.30
C THR A 47 9.26 1.49 4.90
N ARG A 48 9.59 0.76 3.83
CA ARG A 48 8.84 -0.42 3.42
C ARG A 48 8.99 -1.55 4.43
N ALA A 49 10.14 -1.68 5.09
CA ALA A 49 10.32 -2.61 6.20
C ALA A 49 9.32 -2.33 7.32
N ASP A 50 9.18 -1.06 7.72
CA ASP A 50 8.21 -0.66 8.75
C ASP A 50 6.76 -0.98 8.32
N LEU A 51 6.43 -0.70 7.05
CA LEU A 51 5.10 -1.02 6.49
C LEU A 51 4.79 -2.51 6.53
N LEU A 52 5.75 -3.37 6.17
CA LEU A 52 5.60 -4.82 6.18
C LEU A 52 5.42 -5.38 7.60
N ASP A 53 6.05 -4.75 8.60
CA ASP A 53 6.00 -5.19 9.99
C ASP A 53 4.74 -4.69 10.73
N THR A 54 4.16 -3.57 10.27
CA THR A 54 3.11 -2.84 11.01
C THR A 54 1.91 -3.72 11.37
N ALA A 55 1.45 -4.60 10.47
CA ALA A 55 0.28 -5.45 10.74
C ALA A 55 0.52 -6.42 11.91
N THR A 56 1.74 -6.94 12.02
CA THR A 56 2.17 -7.88 13.07
C THR A 56 2.42 -7.15 14.38
N SER A 57 3.13 -6.02 14.34
CA SER A 57 3.60 -5.30 15.54
C SER A 57 2.55 -4.36 16.15
N HIS A 58 1.62 -3.85 15.34
CA HIS A 58 0.67 -2.82 15.78
C HIS A 58 -0.80 -3.13 15.43
N GLY A 59 -1.05 -4.01 14.46
CA GLY A 59 -2.40 -4.43 14.06
C GLY A 59 -2.89 -3.83 12.73
N LEU A 60 -4.06 -4.29 12.29
CA LEU A 60 -4.60 -3.99 10.96
C LEU A 60 -4.99 -2.51 10.73
N PRO A 61 -5.62 -1.80 11.69
CA PRO A 61 -5.89 -0.37 11.52
C PRO A 61 -4.61 0.46 11.35
N GLN A 62 -3.56 0.12 12.10
CA GLN A 62 -2.25 0.73 12.02
C GLN A 62 -1.58 0.40 10.70
N ALA A 63 -1.73 -0.82 10.16
CA ALA A 63 -1.23 -1.17 8.83
C ALA A 63 -1.90 -0.34 7.73
N LEU A 64 -3.21 -0.10 7.82
CA LEU A 64 -3.90 0.83 6.91
C LEU A 64 -3.33 2.25 7.05
N LEU A 65 -3.14 2.74 8.27
CA LEU A 65 -2.56 4.06 8.53
C LEU A 65 -1.12 4.16 7.99
N ALA A 66 -0.26 3.18 8.23
CA ALA A 66 1.09 3.09 7.69
C ALA A 66 1.09 3.14 6.16
N GLY A 67 0.20 2.41 5.49
CA GLY A 67 0.03 2.50 4.04
C GLY A 67 -0.34 3.90 3.55
N TYR A 68 -1.15 4.63 4.33
CA TYR A 68 -1.47 6.03 4.06
C TYR A 68 -0.30 6.97 4.29
N VAL A 69 0.43 6.81 5.40
CA VAL A 69 1.59 7.63 5.74
C VAL A 69 2.69 7.42 4.70
N TRP A 70 3.07 6.16 4.43
CA TRP A 70 4.07 5.79 3.44
C TRP A 70 3.69 6.25 2.03
N GLY A 71 2.43 6.07 1.62
CA GLY A 71 1.95 6.56 0.33
C GLY A 71 1.79 8.08 0.22
N THR A 72 1.88 8.82 1.33
CA THR A 72 1.77 10.30 1.38
C THR A 72 3.07 11.00 1.57
N GLY A 73 3.99 10.47 2.37
CA GLY A 73 5.25 11.13 2.68
C GLY A 73 5.06 12.58 3.14
N GLU A 74 5.89 13.46 2.59
CA GLU A 74 6.06 14.85 3.01
C GLU A 74 4.91 15.79 2.61
N TRP A 75 3.93 15.28 1.85
CA TRP A 75 2.89 16.08 1.21
C TRP A 75 1.74 16.41 2.19
N ALA A 76 2.03 17.26 3.19
CA ALA A 76 1.14 17.63 4.29
C ALA A 76 -0.28 18.06 3.83
N PHE A 77 -0.37 18.81 2.74
CA PHE A 77 -1.65 19.31 2.22
C PHE A 77 -2.59 18.19 1.71
N LEU A 78 -2.06 17.00 1.39
CA LEU A 78 -2.87 15.85 0.98
C LEU A 78 -3.47 15.10 2.18
N VAL A 79 -2.88 15.23 3.37
CA VAL A 79 -3.25 14.45 4.56
C VAL A 79 -4.72 14.67 4.94
N GLY A 80 -5.20 15.92 4.91
CA GLY A 80 -6.59 16.23 5.22
C GLY A 80 -7.60 15.51 4.31
N ARG A 81 -7.27 15.37 3.02
CA ARG A 81 -8.08 14.63 2.03
C ARG A 81 -7.98 13.13 2.24
N ARG A 82 -6.78 12.61 2.47
CA ARG A 82 -6.49 11.17 2.59
C ARG A 82 -7.05 10.58 3.89
N ALA A 83 -6.98 11.33 4.98
CA ALA A 83 -7.55 10.91 6.26
C ALA A 83 -9.09 10.92 6.31
N LYS A 84 -9.79 11.29 5.22
CA LYS A 84 -11.26 11.16 5.15
C LYS A 84 -11.73 9.72 5.32
N VAL A 85 -10.92 8.72 4.99
CA VAL A 85 -11.25 7.31 5.24
C VAL A 85 -11.49 7.05 6.73
N PHE A 86 -10.68 7.62 7.61
CA PHE A 86 -10.78 7.40 9.05
C PHE A 86 -11.94 8.19 9.68
N ARG A 87 -12.23 9.38 9.14
CA ARG A 87 -13.28 10.26 9.70
C ARG A 87 -14.69 9.96 9.18
N HIS A 88 -14.82 9.36 8.00
CA HIS A 88 -16.13 9.16 7.35
C HIS A 88 -16.58 7.69 7.36
N ASN A 89 -15.87 6.82 8.08
CA ASN A 89 -16.29 5.46 8.37
C ASN A 89 -16.19 5.25 9.88
N GLY A 90 -17.12 4.48 10.47
CA GLY A 90 -17.06 4.15 11.90
C GLY A 90 -15.87 3.24 12.24
N VAL A 91 -15.38 3.33 13.47
CA VAL A 91 -14.22 2.57 13.97
C VAL A 91 -14.42 1.06 13.80
N ASP A 92 -15.59 0.56 14.20
CA ASP A 92 -15.95 -0.87 14.08
C ASP A 92 -16.00 -1.28 12.60
N ARG A 93 -16.60 -0.44 11.75
CA ARG A 93 -16.71 -0.71 10.31
C ARG A 93 -15.34 -0.81 9.63
N ILE A 94 -14.39 0.04 10.00
CA ILE A 94 -13.02 -0.05 9.51
C ILE A 94 -12.39 -1.36 10.01
N SER A 95 -12.43 -1.59 11.33
CA SER A 95 -11.79 -2.75 11.97
C SER A 95 -12.31 -4.08 11.42
N ASP A 96 -13.63 -4.23 11.26
CA ASP A 96 -14.25 -5.43 10.73
C ASP A 96 -13.94 -5.65 9.25
N SER A 97 -13.97 -4.60 8.43
CA SER A 97 -13.61 -4.68 7.01
C SER A 97 -12.16 -5.11 6.82
N LEU A 98 -11.23 -4.55 7.61
CA LEU A 98 -9.82 -4.90 7.55
C LEU A 98 -9.58 -6.33 8.05
N ARG A 99 -10.22 -6.75 9.15
CA ARG A 99 -10.12 -8.11 9.69
C ARG A 99 -10.60 -9.16 8.68
N ALA A 100 -11.81 -8.98 8.14
CA ALA A 100 -12.36 -9.92 7.16
C ALA A 100 -11.48 -10.03 5.91
N THR A 101 -10.95 -8.89 5.44
CA THR A 101 -10.05 -8.86 4.28
C THR A 101 -8.71 -9.56 4.58
N ALA A 102 -8.14 -9.36 5.78
CA ALA A 102 -6.93 -10.04 6.21
C ALA A 102 -7.14 -11.57 6.37
N GLU A 103 -8.32 -12.01 6.82
CA GLU A 103 -8.68 -13.42 6.85
C GLU A 103 -8.74 -14.03 5.45
N MET A 104 -9.27 -13.30 4.45
CA MET A 104 -9.26 -13.74 3.06
C MET A 104 -7.84 -13.91 2.53
N LEU A 105 -6.94 -12.96 2.85
CA LEU A 105 -5.51 -13.08 2.52
C LEU A 105 -4.88 -14.31 3.18
N GLY A 106 -5.14 -14.54 4.47
CA GLY A 106 -4.65 -15.71 5.20
C GLY A 106 -5.12 -17.07 4.63
N ARG A 107 -6.20 -17.09 3.86
CA ARG A 107 -6.71 -18.27 3.13
C ARG A 107 -6.17 -18.37 1.69
N GLY A 108 -5.32 -17.45 1.25
CA GLY A 108 -4.78 -17.38 -0.11
C GLY A 108 -5.71 -16.70 -1.13
N ASN A 109 -6.83 -16.10 -0.68
CA ASN A 109 -7.84 -15.52 -1.56
C ASN A 109 -7.55 -14.04 -1.88
N THR A 110 -6.35 -13.75 -2.40
CA THR A 110 -5.86 -12.38 -2.61
C THR A 110 -6.74 -11.54 -3.55
N VAL A 111 -7.28 -12.14 -4.60
CA VAL A 111 -8.14 -11.43 -5.57
C VAL A 111 -9.53 -11.16 -4.99
N ASP A 112 -10.05 -12.06 -4.16
CA ASP A 112 -11.32 -11.85 -3.46
C ASP A 112 -11.18 -10.76 -2.40
N ALA A 113 -10.05 -10.73 -1.68
CA ALA A 113 -9.72 -9.67 -0.74
C ALA A 113 -9.68 -8.29 -1.43
N TYR A 114 -9.04 -8.20 -2.59
CA TYR A 114 -9.08 -6.99 -3.44
C TYR A 114 -10.51 -6.62 -3.84
N THR A 115 -11.27 -7.61 -4.32
CA THR A 115 -12.63 -7.40 -4.80
C THR A 115 -13.53 -6.89 -3.69
N ALA A 116 -13.46 -7.47 -2.50
CA ALA A 116 -14.35 -7.13 -1.39
C ALA A 116 -14.22 -5.67 -0.91
N MET A 117 -13.08 -5.02 -1.18
CA MET A 117 -12.83 -3.62 -0.84
C MET A 117 -13.28 -2.61 -1.91
N LEU A 118 -13.67 -3.07 -3.11
CA LEU A 118 -14.18 -2.19 -4.18
C LEU A 118 -15.53 -1.58 -3.83
N ARG A 119 -15.87 -0.47 -4.48
CA ARG A 119 -17.16 0.21 -4.27
C ARG A 119 -18.33 -0.73 -4.56
N GLY A 120 -19.29 -0.77 -3.64
CA GLY A 120 -20.46 -1.65 -3.73
C GLY A 120 -20.23 -3.06 -3.19
N GLN A 121 -19.02 -3.37 -2.71
CA GLN A 121 -18.67 -4.68 -2.16
C GLN A 121 -18.70 -4.68 -0.62
N PRO A 122 -18.76 -5.86 0.03
CA PRO A 122 -19.06 -5.98 1.47
C PRO A 122 -18.08 -5.26 2.41
N HIS A 123 -16.82 -5.06 2.00
CA HIS A 123 -15.76 -4.42 2.78
C HIS A 123 -15.31 -3.08 2.19
N TYR A 124 -16.15 -2.47 1.35
CA TYR A 124 -15.97 -1.09 0.92
C TYR A 124 -15.91 -0.13 2.11
N LEU A 125 -14.87 0.73 2.11
CA LEU A 125 -14.72 1.87 3.01
C LEU A 125 -14.74 3.16 2.20
N LYS A 126 -15.59 4.11 2.61
CA LYS A 126 -15.74 5.39 1.91
C LYS A 126 -14.40 6.13 1.88
N HIS A 127 -14.03 6.66 0.71
CA HIS A 127 -12.75 7.34 0.44
C HIS A 127 -11.50 6.45 0.44
N LEU A 128 -11.62 5.14 0.67
CA LEU A 128 -10.50 4.22 0.50
C LEU A 128 -10.39 3.80 -0.97
N GLY A 129 -9.45 4.43 -1.68
CA GLY A 129 -9.16 4.10 -3.07
C GLY A 129 -8.23 2.88 -3.25
N PRO A 130 -8.22 2.26 -4.43
CA PRO A 130 -7.46 1.03 -4.71
C PRO A 130 -5.95 1.18 -4.55
N SER A 131 -5.38 2.34 -4.85
CA SER A 131 -3.95 2.59 -4.61
C SER A 131 -3.55 2.53 -3.13
N PHE A 132 -4.50 2.77 -2.21
CA PHE A 132 -4.25 2.72 -0.76
C PHE A 132 -4.66 1.40 -0.16
N PHE A 133 -5.81 0.83 -0.55
CA PHE A 133 -6.14 -0.47 0.00
C PHE A 133 -5.19 -1.57 -0.49
N THR A 134 -4.62 -1.48 -1.70
CA THR A 134 -3.58 -2.45 -2.12
C THR A 134 -2.30 -2.35 -1.27
N LYS A 135 -1.98 -1.18 -0.70
CA LYS A 135 -0.91 -1.03 0.30
C LYS A 135 -1.26 -1.71 1.61
N PHE A 136 -2.53 -1.62 2.03
CA PHE A 136 -3.02 -2.39 3.17
C PHE A 136 -2.97 -3.90 2.89
N LEU A 137 -3.43 -4.38 1.72
CA LEU A 137 -3.37 -5.79 1.36
C LEU A 137 -1.92 -6.29 1.38
N TYR A 138 -1.01 -5.52 0.79
CA TYR A 138 0.43 -5.81 0.80
C TYR A 138 1.00 -5.98 2.22
N ALA A 139 0.67 -5.06 3.14
CA ALA A 139 1.12 -5.14 4.53
C ALA A 139 0.44 -6.29 5.30
N ALA A 140 -0.86 -6.50 5.12
CA ALA A 140 -1.62 -7.54 5.82
C ALA A 140 -1.27 -8.97 5.35
N ASP A 141 -0.83 -9.11 4.10
CA ASP A 141 -0.38 -10.38 3.52
C ASP A 141 1.09 -10.70 3.83
N ALA A 142 1.84 -9.74 4.37
CA ALA A 142 3.25 -9.89 4.68
C ALA A 142 3.48 -10.90 5.82
N ARG A 143 4.58 -11.67 5.73
CA ARG A 143 5.04 -12.60 6.77
C ARG A 143 6.55 -12.50 6.89
N ASP A 144 7.06 -12.40 8.11
CA ASP A 144 8.50 -12.37 8.41
C ASP A 144 9.30 -11.34 7.56
N GLY A 145 8.76 -10.12 7.39
CA GLY A 145 9.38 -9.06 6.59
C GLY A 145 9.42 -9.31 5.07
N ARG A 146 8.65 -10.29 4.59
CA ARG A 146 8.51 -10.61 3.16
C ARG A 146 7.09 -10.37 2.69
N PRO A 147 6.90 -9.93 1.43
CA PRO A 147 5.57 -9.82 0.87
C PRO A 147 4.94 -11.21 0.73
N GLY A 148 3.63 -11.27 0.94
CA GLY A 148 2.84 -12.41 0.50
C GLY A 148 2.58 -12.39 -1.01
N ARG A 149 1.39 -12.81 -1.40
CA ARG A 149 0.92 -12.77 -2.80
C ARG A 149 0.46 -11.37 -3.20
N ALA A 150 -0.12 -10.59 -2.29
CA ALA A 150 -0.58 -9.23 -2.55
C ALA A 150 0.59 -8.29 -2.88
N LEU A 151 0.44 -7.49 -3.94
CA LEU A 151 1.38 -6.45 -4.33
C LEU A 151 0.64 -5.14 -4.57
N ILE A 152 1.35 -4.03 -4.47
CA ILE A 152 0.76 -2.71 -4.65
C ILE A 152 0.43 -2.49 -6.13
N LEU A 153 -0.79 -2.01 -6.40
CA LEU A 153 -1.16 -1.45 -7.69
C LEU A 153 -1.57 0.00 -7.47
N ASP A 154 -0.72 0.92 -7.91
CA ASP A 154 -1.02 2.35 -7.89
C ASP A 154 -0.86 3.00 -9.26
N GLN A 155 -1.10 4.31 -9.31
CA GLN A 155 -1.06 5.04 -10.57
C GLN A 155 0.28 4.94 -11.31
N PHE A 156 1.40 4.81 -10.60
CA PHE A 156 2.71 4.75 -11.23
C PHE A 156 3.00 3.34 -11.75
N VAL A 157 2.63 2.32 -10.97
CA VAL A 157 2.65 0.93 -11.48
C VAL A 157 1.77 0.80 -12.73
N ALA A 158 0.56 1.37 -12.72
CA ALA A 158 -0.33 1.35 -13.89
C ALA A 158 0.25 2.12 -15.11
N VAL A 159 0.94 3.24 -14.88
CA VAL A 159 1.64 3.98 -15.95
C VAL A 159 2.74 3.13 -16.57
N ALA A 160 3.56 2.46 -15.76
CA ALA A 160 4.63 1.60 -16.25
C ALA A 160 4.08 0.38 -17.00
N LEU A 161 3.07 -0.32 -16.46
CA LEU A 161 2.42 -1.44 -17.14
C LEU A 161 1.87 -1.06 -18.52
N LYS A 162 1.29 0.14 -18.63
CA LYS A 162 0.82 0.65 -19.92
C LYS A 162 1.97 0.95 -20.89
N ALA A 163 3.02 1.61 -20.41
CA ALA A 163 4.10 2.09 -21.26
C ALA A 163 5.09 0.99 -21.68
N ILE A 164 5.35 0.03 -20.80
CA ILE A 164 6.38 -1.00 -20.96
C ILE A 164 5.77 -2.27 -21.54
N ASP A 165 4.64 -2.71 -21.00
CA ASP A 165 4.01 -3.98 -21.39
C ASP A 165 2.77 -3.80 -22.28
N GLY A 166 2.41 -2.55 -22.62
CA GLY A 166 1.28 -2.26 -23.51
C GLY A 166 -0.09 -2.54 -22.90
N TRP A 167 -0.23 -2.55 -21.57
CA TRP A 167 -1.50 -2.89 -20.95
C TRP A 167 -2.58 -1.83 -21.22
N GLY A 168 -3.78 -2.28 -21.56
CA GLY A 168 -5.00 -1.48 -21.66
C GLY A 168 -5.56 -1.05 -20.30
N ILE A 169 -4.73 -0.45 -19.44
CA ILE A 169 -5.07 -0.10 -18.06
C ILE A 169 -5.21 1.42 -17.87
N SER A 170 -6.16 1.84 -17.03
CA SER A 170 -6.33 3.25 -16.65
C SER A 170 -5.28 3.66 -15.60
N ARG A 171 -4.84 4.92 -15.63
CA ARG A 171 -3.88 5.44 -14.64
C ARG A 171 -4.47 5.50 -13.22
N ASN A 172 -5.73 5.89 -13.08
CA ASN A 172 -6.30 6.30 -11.79
C ASN A 172 -7.21 5.23 -11.15
N GLY A 173 -7.51 4.14 -11.85
CA GLY A 173 -8.46 3.15 -11.40
C GLY A 173 -9.92 3.65 -11.31
N PRO A 174 -10.81 2.89 -10.64
CA PRO A 174 -10.52 1.58 -10.06
C PRO A 174 -10.14 0.55 -11.14
N TRP A 175 -9.27 -0.39 -10.78
CA TRP A 175 -8.87 -1.48 -11.66
C TRP A 175 -9.74 -2.69 -11.38
N ASP A 176 -10.14 -3.39 -12.43
CA ASP A 176 -10.95 -4.59 -12.28
C ASP A 176 -10.17 -5.69 -11.54
N PRO A 177 -10.85 -6.58 -10.80
CA PRO A 177 -10.20 -7.71 -10.11
C PRO A 177 -9.33 -8.56 -11.04
N SER A 178 -9.76 -8.78 -12.28
CA SER A 178 -8.97 -9.51 -13.30
C SER A 178 -7.68 -8.78 -13.68
N THR A 179 -7.70 -7.44 -13.71
CA THR A 179 -6.50 -6.63 -13.95
C THR A 179 -5.53 -6.74 -12.78
N TYR A 180 -6.05 -6.69 -11.55
CA TYR A 180 -5.23 -6.88 -10.35
C TYR A 180 -4.63 -8.30 -10.27
N ALA A 181 -5.42 -9.33 -10.60
CA ALA A 181 -4.96 -10.72 -10.69
C ALA A 181 -3.84 -10.86 -11.72
N LYS A 182 -4.03 -10.31 -12.92
CA LYS A 182 -3.00 -10.30 -13.97
C LYS A 182 -1.72 -9.61 -13.48
N TRP A 183 -1.84 -8.51 -12.74
CA TRP A 183 -0.69 -7.77 -12.20
C TRP A 183 0.12 -8.60 -11.22
N ILE A 184 -0.53 -9.20 -10.22
CA ILE A 184 0.19 -10.03 -9.23
C ILE A 184 0.84 -11.24 -9.91
N ASP A 185 0.14 -11.92 -10.83
CA ASP A 185 0.69 -13.08 -11.54
C ASP A 185 1.90 -12.71 -12.39
N HIS A 186 1.82 -11.58 -13.10
CA HIS A 186 2.93 -11.03 -13.88
C HIS A 186 4.15 -10.75 -13.00
N ALA A 187 3.96 -9.99 -11.91
CA ALA A 187 5.06 -9.60 -11.04
C ALA A 187 5.71 -10.80 -10.35
N HIS A 188 4.93 -11.77 -9.88
CA HIS A 188 5.46 -13.00 -9.27
C HIS A 188 6.19 -13.88 -10.29
N THR A 189 5.68 -13.97 -11.53
CA THR A 189 6.36 -14.71 -12.62
C THR A 189 7.72 -14.09 -12.94
N VAL A 190 7.77 -12.76 -13.06
CA VAL A 190 9.03 -12.02 -13.28
C VAL A 190 9.99 -12.21 -12.10
N ALA A 191 9.49 -12.11 -10.87
CA ALA A 191 10.30 -12.28 -9.67
C ALA A 191 10.94 -13.66 -9.60
N ALA A 192 10.17 -14.72 -9.89
CA ALA A 192 10.67 -16.09 -9.95
C ALA A 192 11.74 -16.27 -11.04
N ALA A 193 11.49 -15.75 -12.25
CA ALA A 193 12.43 -15.83 -13.37
C ALA A 193 13.76 -15.10 -13.09
N GLN A 194 13.71 -14.02 -12.31
CA GLN A 194 14.87 -13.18 -12.01
C GLN A 194 15.50 -13.50 -10.65
N SER A 195 14.93 -14.44 -9.89
CA SER A 195 15.34 -14.77 -8.52
C SER A 195 15.41 -13.55 -7.59
N VAL A 196 14.44 -12.64 -7.71
CA VAL A 196 14.31 -11.43 -6.86
C VAL A 196 13.04 -11.48 -6.03
N ARG A 197 12.89 -10.54 -5.10
CA ARG A 197 11.62 -10.38 -4.35
C ARG A 197 10.51 -9.89 -5.27
N ALA A 198 9.29 -10.35 -5.07
CA ALA A 198 8.12 -9.91 -5.84
C ALA A 198 7.87 -8.39 -5.72
N ASP A 199 8.14 -7.82 -4.56
CA ASP A 199 8.02 -6.39 -4.30
C ASP A 199 9.21 -5.56 -4.82
N ALA A 200 10.31 -6.20 -5.25
CA ALA A 200 11.34 -5.56 -6.06
C ALA A 200 10.83 -5.27 -7.48
N VAL A 201 10.06 -6.19 -8.07
CA VAL A 201 9.40 -6.00 -9.37
C VAL A 201 8.40 -4.85 -9.27
N GLU A 202 7.51 -4.86 -8.26
CA GLU A 202 6.58 -3.74 -8.01
C GLU A 202 7.30 -2.40 -7.89
N MET A 203 8.38 -2.34 -7.11
CA MET A 203 9.13 -1.11 -6.90
C MET A 203 9.81 -0.61 -8.17
N ALA A 204 10.31 -1.51 -9.02
CA ALA A 204 10.91 -1.15 -10.30
C ALA A 204 9.85 -0.54 -11.24
N TYR A 205 8.66 -1.14 -11.32
CA TYR A 205 7.52 -0.57 -12.06
C TYR A 205 7.08 0.79 -11.50
N PHE A 206 7.02 0.93 -10.18
CA PHE A 206 6.71 2.21 -9.54
C PHE A 206 7.74 3.29 -9.91
N LYS A 207 9.05 2.98 -9.82
CA LYS A 207 10.14 3.91 -10.17
C LYS A 207 10.05 4.35 -11.64
N GLU A 208 9.88 3.41 -12.56
CA GLU A 208 9.75 3.72 -14.00
C GLU A 208 8.47 4.52 -14.29
N GLY A 209 7.35 4.15 -13.68
CA GLY A 209 6.10 4.88 -13.79
C GLY A 209 6.20 6.32 -13.33
N ARG A 210 6.94 6.58 -12.23
CA ARG A 210 7.24 7.94 -11.77
C ARG A 210 8.09 8.72 -12.76
N LYS A 211 9.14 8.12 -13.33
CA LYS A 211 9.99 8.76 -14.36
C LYS A 211 9.15 9.15 -15.58
N ILE A 212 8.33 8.22 -16.09
CA ILE A 212 7.45 8.46 -17.25
C ILE A 212 6.42 9.55 -16.95
N ALA A 213 5.85 9.56 -15.75
CA ALA A 213 4.86 10.56 -15.36
C ALA A 213 5.46 11.95 -15.12
N ALA A 214 6.76 12.05 -14.78
CA ALA A 214 7.48 13.31 -14.58
C ALA A 214 8.07 13.88 -15.88
N GLY A 215 8.36 13.02 -16.87
CA GLY A 215 8.81 13.43 -18.21
C GLY A 215 7.67 13.79 -19.18
N ARG A 216 6.43 13.88 -18.69
CA ARG A 216 5.25 14.37 -19.41
C ARG A 216 4.76 15.65 -18.77
#